data_AF-A0A3M8DH50-F1
#
_entry.id   AF-A0A3M8DH50-F1
#
_cell.length_a   1.000
_cell.length_b   1.000
_cell.length_c   1.000
_cell.angle_alpha   90.00
_cell.angle_beta   90.00
_cell.angle_gamma   90.00
#
_symmetry.space_group_name_H-M   'P 1'
#
loop_
_entity.id
_entity.type
_entity.pdbx_description
1 polymer ?
#
loop_
_entity_poly.entity_id
_entity_poly.type
_entity_poly.pdbx_seq_one_letter_code
_entity_poly.pdbx_strand_id
1 'polypeptide(L)' 'MSQGCPYCGNELQKHEFFCADCGQDEFICYRAVKDYLRKHPNSNAMQVANATGISVSKILQYIREGSLAVVEQEGRRARQ' A
#
# COMPACT_ATOMS: atom_id res chain seq x y z
N MET A 1 -31.93 -0.15 4.03
CA MET A 1 -30.90 0.13 3.00
C MET A 1 -29.56 -0.10 3.67
N SER A 2 -28.93 -1.24 3.40
CA SER A 2 -27.61 -1.57 3.91
C SER A 2 -26.59 -0.60 3.29
N GLN A 3 -25.92 0.17 4.14
CA GLN A 3 -24.78 1.00 3.73
C GLN A 3 -23.63 0.02 3.43
N GLY A 4 -23.33 -0.18 2.15
CA GLY A 4 -22.21 -0.99 1.72
C GLY A 4 -20.91 -0.18 1.73
N CYS A 5 -19.80 -0.84 1.95
CA CYS A 5 -18.48 -0.23 1.88
C CYS A 5 -18.23 0.31 0.45
N PRO A 6 -17.78 1.57 0.29
CA PRO A 6 -17.56 2.17 -1.04
C PRO A 6 -16.41 1.53 -1.82
N TYR A 7 -15.58 0.71 -1.17
CA TYR A 7 -14.44 0.03 -1.80
C TYR A 7 -14.76 -1.37 -2.33
N CYS A 8 -15.62 -2.12 -1.66
CA CYS A 8 -15.89 -3.53 -1.99
C CYS A 8 -17.38 -3.90 -2.01
N GLY A 9 -18.26 -3.04 -1.49
CA GLY A 9 -19.70 -3.31 -1.41
C GLY A 9 -20.15 -4.17 -0.22
N ASN A 10 -19.23 -4.66 0.62
CA ASN A 10 -19.57 -5.47 1.80
C ASN A 10 -20.24 -4.65 2.92
N GLU A 11 -20.82 -5.35 3.90
CA GLU A 11 -21.47 -4.73 5.06
C GLU A 11 -20.50 -3.83 5.85
N LEU A 12 -20.87 -2.55 5.98
CA LEU A 12 -20.13 -1.57 6.77
C LEU A 12 -20.56 -1.66 8.24
N GLN A 13 -19.60 -1.81 9.14
CA GLN A 13 -19.87 -1.74 10.58
C GLN A 13 -20.31 -0.31 10.96
N LYS A 14 -21.19 -0.19 11.95
CA LYS A 14 -21.70 1.12 12.39
C LYS A 14 -20.54 1.95 12.94
N HIS A 15 -20.37 3.16 12.39
CA HIS A 15 -19.32 4.12 12.75
C HIS A 15 -17.91 3.85 12.19
N GLU A 16 -17.77 2.95 11.21
CA GLU A 16 -16.52 2.79 10.45
C GLU A 16 -16.63 3.34 9.03
N PHE A 17 -15.51 3.83 8.49
CA PHE A 17 -15.41 4.30 7.09
C PHE A 17 -15.15 3.14 6.10
N PHE A 18 -14.68 2.00 6.60
CA PHE A 18 -14.36 0.80 5.82
C PHE A 18 -15.02 -0.44 6.45
N CYS A 19 -15.27 -1.49 5.66
CA CYS A 19 -15.74 -2.75 6.25
C CYS A 19 -14.59 -3.45 7.00
N ALA A 20 -14.94 -4.38 7.89
CA ALA A 20 -13.95 -5.16 8.65
C ALA A 20 -12.93 -5.85 7.74
N ASP A 21 -13.35 -6.31 6.56
CA ASP A 21 -12.49 -6.96 5.58
C ASP A 21 -11.47 -5.98 4.97
N CYS A 22 -11.93 -4.85 4.44
CA CYS A 22 -11.04 -3.81 3.88
C CYS A 22 -10.10 -3.21 4.93
N GLY A 23 -10.58 -2.99 6.17
CA GLY A 23 -9.73 -2.48 7.26
C GLY A 23 -8.65 -3.48 7.67
N GLN A 24 -8.99 -4.77 7.76
CA GLN A 24 -8.01 -5.83 8.02
C GLN A 24 -7.03 -6.01 6.86
N ASP A 25 -7.53 -6.00 5.62
CA ASP A 25 -6.71 -6.12 4.43
C ASP A 25 -5.68 -4.99 4.37
N GLU A 26 -6.08 -3.75 4.69
CA GLU A 26 -5.17 -2.61 4.71
C GLU A 26 -4.07 -2.75 5.78
N PHE A 27 -4.41 -3.29 6.95
CA PHE A 27 -3.43 -3.58 8.01
C PHE A 27 -2.44 -4.69 7.61
N ILE A 28 -2.95 -5.78 7.01
CA ILE A 28 -2.14 -6.89 6.51
C ILE A 28 -1.22 -6.39 5.39
N CYS A 29 -1.77 -5.63 4.45
CA CYS A 29 -1.08 -5.00 3.34
C CYS A 29 0.08 -4.12 3.84
N TYR A 30 -0.20 -3.22 4.78
CA TYR A 30 0.83 -2.36 5.36
C TYR A 30 1.94 -3.17 6.03
N ARG A 31 1.57 -4.22 6.79
CA ARG A 31 2.54 -5.09 7.46
C ARG A 31 3.41 -5.85 6.47
N ALA A 32 2.82 -6.37 5.39
CA ALA A 32 3.53 -7.09 4.34
C ALA A 32 4.52 -6.18 3.60
N VAL A 33 4.10 -4.96 3.22
CA VAL A 33 4.98 -3.96 2.59
C VAL A 33 6.15 -3.61 3.51
N LYS A 34 5.88 -3.38 4.79
CA LYS A 34 6.90 -3.05 5.79
C LYS A 34 7.92 -4.17 6.00
N ASP A 35 7.46 -5.42 6.09
CA ASP A 35 8.34 -6.58 6.21
C ASP A 35 9.17 -6.81 4.94
N TYR A 36 8.54 -6.65 3.78
CA TYR A 36 9.20 -6.78 2.49
C TYR A 36 10.30 -5.73 2.29
N LEU A 37 10.02 -4.47 2.59
CA LEU A 37 11.00 -3.38 2.49
C LEU A 37 12.13 -3.50 3.54
N ARG A 38 11.85 -4.10 4.71
CA ARG A 38 12.91 -4.45 5.67
C ARG A 38 13.89 -5.48 5.13
N LYS A 39 13.39 -6.49 4.40
CA LYS A 39 14.21 -7.54 3.78
C LYS A 39 14.86 -7.06 2.49
N HIS A 40 14.20 -6.16 1.77
CA HIS A 40 14.61 -5.64 0.47
C HIS A 40 14.55 -4.11 0.43
N PRO A 41 15.56 -3.42 1.00
CA PRO A 41 15.57 -1.95 1.09
C PRO A 41 15.66 -1.23 -0.27
N ASN A 42 16.09 -1.93 -1.32
CA ASN A 42 16.21 -1.41 -2.69
C ASN A 42 15.05 -1.86 -3.60
N SER A 43 13.97 -2.37 -3.04
CA SER A 43 12.84 -2.84 -3.84
C SER A 43 12.02 -1.69 -4.40
N ASN A 44 11.66 -1.82 -5.67
CA ASN A 44 10.79 -0.87 -6.37
C ASN A 44 9.31 -1.11 -6.03
N ALA A 45 8.49 -0.06 -6.11
CA ALA A 45 7.05 -0.15 -5.84
C ALA A 45 6.34 -1.25 -6.66
N MET A 46 6.78 -1.52 -7.89
CA MET A 46 6.27 -2.64 -8.70
C MET A 46 6.60 -4.02 -8.11
N GLN A 47 7.81 -4.21 -7.56
CA GLN A 47 8.20 -5.49 -6.96
C GLN A 47 7.39 -5.76 -5.71
N VAL A 48 7.24 -4.72 -4.87
CA VAL A 48 6.37 -4.77 -3.69
C VAL A 48 4.94 -5.10 -4.11
N ALA A 49 4.38 -4.41 -5.12
CA ALA A 49 3.03 -4.65 -5.61
C ALA A 49 2.82 -6.09 -6.08
N ASN A 50 3.79 -6.66 -6.79
CA ASN A 50 3.72 -8.03 -7.26
C ASN A 50 3.87 -9.05 -6.11
N ALA A 51 4.67 -8.71 -5.08
CA ALA A 51 4.88 -9.58 -3.93
C ALA A 51 3.72 -9.55 -2.92
N THR A 52 3.13 -8.38 -2.70
CA THR A 52 2.07 -8.16 -1.68
C THR A 52 0.67 -8.12 -2.28
N GLY A 53 0.53 -8.04 -3.60
CA GLY A 53 -0.77 -7.92 -4.28
C GLY A 53 -1.41 -6.53 -4.18
N ILE A 54 -0.69 -5.52 -3.69
CA ILE A 54 -1.22 -4.17 -3.46
C ILE A 54 -1.02 -3.32 -4.70
N SER A 55 -1.96 -2.42 -4.98
CA SER A 55 -1.81 -1.45 -6.07
C SER A 55 -0.57 -0.57 -5.89
N VAL A 56 0.21 -0.42 -6.98
CA VAL A 56 1.43 0.40 -7.03
C VAL A 56 1.18 1.83 -6.52
N SER A 57 0.03 2.42 -6.84
CA SER A 57 -0.35 3.77 -6.37
C SER A 57 -0.37 3.89 -4.84
N LYS A 58 -0.89 2.86 -4.15
CA LYS A 58 -1.01 2.82 -2.69
C LYS A 58 0.36 2.61 -2.04
N ILE A 59 1.21 1.77 -2.63
CA ILE A 59 2.60 1.57 -2.18
C ILE A 59 3.43 2.85 -2.36
N LEU A 60 3.30 3.52 -3.51
CA LEU A 60 3.95 4.80 -3.76
C LEU A 60 3.52 5.87 -2.76
N GLN A 61 2.26 5.85 -2.33
CA GLN A 61 1.76 6.73 -1.27
C GLN A 61 2.41 6.42 0.08
N TYR A 62 2.49 5.13 0.48
CA TYR A 62 3.19 4.72 1.71
C TYR A 62 4.67 5.07 1.74
N ILE A 63 5.34 5.00 0.59
CA ILE A 63 6.74 5.43 0.44
C ILE A 63 6.83 6.95 0.57
N ARG A 64 5.95 7.71 -0.11
CA ARG A 64 5.92 9.18 -0.08
C ARG A 64 5.61 9.75 1.30
N GLU A 65 4.75 9.09 2.08
CA GLU A 65 4.36 9.53 3.44
C GLU A 65 5.49 9.37 4.47
N GLY A 66 6.66 8.84 4.09
CA GLY A 66 7.90 9.02 4.85
C GLY A 66 8.21 7.99 5.93
N SER A 67 7.51 6.84 5.97
CA SER A 67 7.85 5.75 6.90
C SER A 67 8.82 4.69 6.34
N LEU A 68 9.16 4.76 5.05
CA LEU A 68 9.96 3.75 4.36
C LEU A 68 11.05 4.46 3.55
N ALA A 69 12.29 4.40 4.04
CA ALA A 69 13.45 4.91 3.33
C ALA A 69 13.73 4.02 2.11
N VAL A 70 13.08 4.31 1.00
CA VAL A 70 13.53 3.81 -0.30
C VAL A 70 14.80 4.58 -0.61
N VAL A 71 15.93 3.88 -0.63
CA VAL A 71 17.18 4.48 -1.10
C VAL A 71 16.95 4.78 -2.58
N GLU A 72 16.72 6.05 -2.89
CA GLU A 72 16.64 6.52 -4.27
C GLU A 72 17.91 6.11 -4.98
N GLN A 73 17.80 5.15 -5.91
CA GLN A 73 18.76 5.07 -6.99
C GLN A 73 18.45 6.22 -7.93
N GLU A 74 19.09 7.35 -7.64
CA GLU A 74 19.39 8.41 -8.59
C GLU A 74 19.86 7.76 -9.91
N GLY A 75 18.97 7.78 -10.89
CA GLY A 75 19.09 7.00 -12.10
C GLY A 75 18.67 7.78 -13.33
N ARG A 76 19.37 8.91 -13.55
CA ARG A 76 19.47 9.72 -14.78
C ARG A 76 18.59 10.97 -14.87
N ARG A 77 19.21 12.08 -14.47
CA ARG A 77 19.36 13.21 -15.39
C ARG A 77 19.90 12.68 -16.73
N ALA A 78 19.10 12.80 -17.78
CA ALA A 78 19.63 13.07 -19.11
C ALA A 78 18.85 14.28 -19.63
N ARG A 79 19.57 15.39 -19.74
CA ARG A 79 19.14 16.61 -20.42
C ARG A 79 18.54 16.27 -21.79
N GLN A 80 17.38 16.81 -22.12
CA GLN A 80 17.19 17.61 -23.34
C GLN A 80 15.96 18.51 -23.18
#